data_AF-A0A430AKR4-F1
#
_entry.id   AF-A0A430AKR4-F1
#
_cell.length_a   1.000
_cell.length_b   1.000
_cell.length_c   1.000
_cell.angle_alpha   90.00
_cell.angle_beta   90.00
_cell.angle_gamma   90.00
#
_symmetry.space_group_name_H-M   'P 1'
#
loop_
_entity.id
_entity.type
_entity.pdbx_description
1 polymer ?
#
loop_
_entity_poly.entity_id
_entity_poly.type
_entity_poly.pdbx_seq_one_letter_code
_entity_poly.pdbx_strand_id
1 'polypeptide(L)' 'MKKIGNFIKSVNEEMKIVTWPSKKQLRKDVVVVIETTIIFAAFFAVADFAIKQALNLFL' A
#
# COMPACT_ATOMS: atom_id res chain seq x y z
N MET A 1 17.01 29.86 -10.66
CA MET A 1 17.54 28.68 -9.93
C MET A 1 17.76 28.91 -8.43
N LYS A 2 18.28 30.06 -7.95
CA LYS A 2 18.49 30.32 -6.50
C LYS A 2 17.24 30.16 -5.61
N LYS A 3 16.04 30.51 -6.11
CA LYS A 3 14.76 30.37 -5.37
C LYS A 3 14.36 28.90 -5.12
N ILE A 4 14.58 28.01 -6.09
CA ILE A 4 14.15 26.60 -5.96
C ILE A 4 15.03 25.81 -4.98
N GLY A 5 16.33 26.10 -4.95
CA GLY A 5 17.25 25.50 -4.00
C GLY A 5 16.94 25.90 -2.55
N ASN A 6 16.57 27.17 -2.34
CA ASN A 6 16.15 27.65 -1.02
C ASN A 6 14.81 27.03 -0.58
N PHE A 7 13.88 26.79 -1.52
CA PHE A 7 12.60 26.14 -1.23
C PHE A 7 12.77 24.67 -0.82
N ILE A 8 13.61 23.90 -1.52
CA ILE A 8 13.88 22.51 -1.11
C ILE A 8 14.55 22.46 0.26
N LYS A 9 15.42 23.44 0.56
CA LYS A 9 16.05 23.56 1.88
C LYS A 9 15.02 23.82 2.98
N SER A 10 14.07 24.75 2.78
CA SER A 10 13.02 25.02 3.76
C SER A 10 12.08 23.82 3.95
N VAL A 11 11.72 23.12 2.88
CA VAL A 11 10.91 21.88 2.97
C VAL A 11 11.66 20.82 3.78
N ASN A 12 12.95 20.61 3.55
CA ASN A 12 13.72 19.63 4.31
C ASN A 12 13.85 20.01 5.81
N GLU A 13 13.87 21.30 6.14
CA GLU A 13 13.85 21.78 7.53
C GLU A 13 12.49 21.49 8.19
N GLU A 14 11.37 21.70 7.50
CA GLU A 14 10.02 21.36 7.98
C GLU A 14 9.83 19.85 8.15
N MET A 15 10.31 19.04 7.20
CA MET A 15 10.19 17.57 7.25
C MET A 15 10.96 16.95 8.43
N LYS A 16 11.89 17.67 9.07
CA LYS A 16 12.55 17.22 10.32
C LYS A 16 11.71 17.45 11.57
N ILE A 17 10.79 18.42 11.53
CA ILE A 17 9.89 18.77 12.64
C ILE A 17 8.64 17.88 12.60
N VAL A 18 8.28 17.39 11.42
CA VAL A 18 7.17 16.44 11.22
C VAL A 18 7.46 15.14 11.97
N THR A 19 6.46 14.69 12.74
CA THR A 19 6.51 13.44 13.47
C THR A 19 6.42 12.25 12.52
N TRP A 20 7.57 11.68 12.16
CA TRP A 20 7.61 10.47 11.35
C TRP A 20 7.17 9.24 12.17
N PRO A 21 6.43 8.32 11.56
CA PRO A 21 6.09 7.06 12.20
C PRO A 21 7.36 6.31 12.61
N SER A 22 7.32 5.70 13.79
CA SER A 22 8.43 4.89 14.26
C SER A 22 8.63 3.66 13.34
N LYS A 23 9.87 3.18 13.23
CA LYS A 23 10.18 1.94 12.46
C LYS A 23 9.32 0.74 12.88
N LYS A 24 8.91 0.69 14.15
CA LYS A 24 8.04 -0.38 14.68
C LYS A 24 6.61 -0.25 14.17
N GLN A 25 6.07 0.97 14.15
CA GLN A 25 4.73 1.24 13.64
C GLN A 25 4.66 0.94 12.13
N LEU A 26 5.65 1.40 11.36
CA LEU A 26 5.72 1.12 9.93
C LEU A 26 5.73 -0.40 9.64
N ARG A 27 6.50 -1.18 10.40
CA ARG A 27 6.51 -2.64 10.22
C ARG A 27 5.17 -3.28 10.55
N LYS A 28 4.49 -2.83 11.62
CA LYS A 28 3.17 -3.34 11.98
C LYS A 28 2.16 -3.05 10.86
N ASP A 29 2.14 -1.81 10.36
CA ASP A 29 1.20 -1.40 9.33
C ASP A 29 1.45 -2.17 8.02
N VAL A 30 2.72 -2.36 7.64
CA VAL A 30 3.09 -3.18 6.47
C VAL A 30 2.68 -4.64 6.63
N VAL A 31 2.84 -5.23 7.82
CA VAL A 31 2.41 -6.61 8.09
C VAL A 31 0.90 -6.75 7.93
N VAL A 32 0.11 -5.81 8.46
CA VAL A 32 -1.36 -5.83 8.31
C VAL A 32 -1.76 -5.73 6.83
N VAL A 33 -1.07 -4.88 6.05
CA VAL A 33 -1.34 -4.78 4.60
C VAL A 33 -1.00 -6.08 3.88
N ILE A 34 0.10 -6.75 4.23
CA ILE A 34 0.46 -8.05 3.64
C ILE A 34 -0.60 -9.11 3.97
N GLU A 35 -1.03 -9.19 5.23
CA GLU A 35 -2.06 -10.13 5.67
C GLU A 35 -3.37 -9.93 4.92
N THR A 36 -3.85 -8.70 4.85
CA THR A 36 -5.10 -8.37 4.12
C THR A 36 -4.98 -8.67 2.62
N THR A 37 -3.83 -8.37 2.01
CA THR A 37 -3.57 -8.65 0.59
C THR A 37 -3.64 -10.14 0.29
N ILE A 38 -3.06 -10.99 1.13
CA ILE A 38 -3.10 -12.46 0.95
C ILE A 38 -4.53 -12.98 1.03
N ILE A 39 -5.33 -12.49 1.98
CA ILE A 39 -6.74 -12.88 2.11
C ILE A 39 -7.53 -12.51 0.84
N PHE A 40 -7.34 -11.29 0.33
CA PHE A 40 -7.99 -10.88 -0.92
C PHE A 40 -7.51 -11.70 -2.13
N ALA A 41 -6.23 -12.02 -2.21
CA ALA A 41 -5.70 -12.88 -3.28
C ALA A 41 -6.35 -14.26 -3.27
N ALA A 42 -6.54 -14.87 -2.08
CA ALA A 42 -7.23 -16.14 -1.94
C ALA A 42 -8.72 -16.03 -2.33
N PHE A 43 -9.39 -14.94 -1.93
CA PHE A 43 -10.78 -14.68 -2.32
C PHE A 43 -10.93 -14.58 -3.84
N PHE A 44 -10.06 -13.81 -4.51
CA PHE A 44 -10.10 -13.69 -5.98
C PHE A 44 -9.81 -15.01 -6.68
N ALA A 45 -8.87 -15.81 -6.16
CA ALA A 45 -8.61 -17.13 -6.72
C ALA A 45 -9.86 -18.02 -6.68
N VAL A 46 -10.59 -18.04 -5.54
CA VAL A 46 -11.85 -18.78 -5.42
C VAL A 46 -12.91 -18.23 -6.36
N ALA A 47 -13.04 -16.90 -6.44
CA ALA A 47 -13.99 -16.24 -7.33
C ALA A 47 -13.74 -16.59 -8.80
N ASP A 48 -12.47 -16.58 -9.24
CA ASP A 48 -12.09 -16.97 -10.61
C ASP A 48 -12.50 -18.39 -10.94
N PHE A 49 -12.29 -19.35 -10.01
CA PHE A 49 -12.73 -20.72 -10.21
C PHE A 49 -14.25 -20.85 -10.24
N ALA A 50 -14.95 -20.16 -9.33
CA ALA A 50 -16.41 -20.16 -9.31
C ALA A 50 -17.00 -19.59 -10.60
N ILE A 51 -16.45 -18.47 -11.09
CA ILE A 51 -16.89 -17.84 -12.34
C ILE A 51 -16.57 -18.74 -13.53
N LYS A 52 -15.36 -19.33 -13.62
CA LYS A 52 -15.01 -20.27 -14.70
C LYS A 52 -15.95 -21.47 -14.73
N GLN A 53 -16.29 -22.02 -13.57
CA GLN A 53 -17.19 -23.17 -13.46
C GLN A 53 -18.63 -22.78 -13.81
N ALA A 54 -19.09 -21.60 -13.40
CA ALA A 54 -20.39 -21.06 -13.78
C ALA A 54 -20.47 -20.83 -15.30
N LEU A 55 -19.44 -20.23 -15.90
CA LEU A 55 -19.37 -20.00 -17.35
C LEU A 55 -19.42 -21.31 -18.14
N ASN A 56 -18.68 -22.35 -17.72
CA ASN A 56 -18.74 -23.68 -18.34
C ASN A 56 -20.10 -24.39 -18.19
N LEU A 57 -20.97 -23.92 -17.29
CA LEU A 57 -22.33 -24.45 -17.11
C LEU A 57 -23.34 -23.76 -18.02
N PHE A 58 -23.07 -22.52 -18.44
CA PHE A 58 -23.97 -21.71 -19.28
C PHE A 58 -23.56 -21.68 -20.77
N LEU A 59 -22.27 -21.86 -21.08
CA LEU A 59 -21.73 -22.04 -22.44
C LEU A 59 -21.51 -23.52 -22.75
#